data_AF-A0A1Q3G2N9-F1
#
_entry.id   AF-A0A1Q3G2N9-F1
#
_cell.length_a   1.000
_cell.length_b   1.000
_cell.length_c   1.000
_cell.angle_alpha   90.00
_cell.angle_beta   90.00
_cell.angle_gamma   90.00
#
_symmetry.space_group_name_H-M   'P 1'
#
loop_
_entity.id
_entity.type
_entity.pdbx_description
1 polymer ?
#
loop_
_entity_poly.entity_id
_entity_poly.type
_entity_poly.pdbx_seq_one_letter_code
_entity_poly.pdbx_strand_id
1 'polypeptide(L)' 'MAQILFEVTRNEAVTKLEEHVDGSSIRDLLKSLKAAKESSNAVLTQLLQDEKNVPQKEIVRKDADGDEDDDD' A
#
# COMPACT_ATOMS: atom_id res chain seq x y z
N MET A 1 15.91 25.71 5.57
CA MET A 1 14.63 25.10 5.95
C MET A 1 14.85 23.61 6.14
N ALA A 2 14.19 23.00 7.12
CA ALA A 2 14.28 21.56 7.34
C ALA A 2 13.16 20.85 6.56
N GLN A 3 13.44 19.63 6.10
CA GLN A 3 12.47 18.79 5.42
C GLN A 3 12.43 17.42 6.09
N ILE A 4 11.24 16.84 6.19
CA ILE A 4 11.05 15.45 6.61
C ILE A 4 10.68 14.66 5.36
N LEU A 5 11.49 13.66 5.04
CA LEU A 5 11.25 12.76 3.92
C LEU A 5 10.87 11.38 4.46
N PHE A 6 9.77 10.84 3.95
CA PHE A 6 9.36 9.47 4.16
C PHE A 6 9.23 8.77 2.81
N GLU A 7 9.87 7.61 2.67
CA GLU A 7 9.86 6.82 1.43
C GLU A 7 9.33 5.42 1.72
N VAL A 8 8.39 4.97 0.89
CA VAL A 8 7.89 3.59 0.90
C VAL A 8 8.16 2.98 -0.46
N THR A 9 8.86 1.84 -0.45
CA THR A 9 9.16 1.10 -1.67
C THR A 9 8.42 -0.24 -1.65
N ARG A 10 7.67 -0.53 -2.72
CA ARG A 10 6.92 -1.78 -2.89
C ARG A 10 6.93 -2.19 -4.36
N ASN A 11 7.33 -3.43 -4.67
CA ASN A 11 7.36 -3.98 -6.03
C ASN A 11 8.00 -3.01 -7.04
N GLU A 12 9.17 -2.46 -6.70
CA GLU A 12 9.91 -1.47 -7.50
C GLU A 12 9.23 -0.08 -7.64
N ALA A 13 7.99 0.08 -7.19
CA ALA A 13 7.33 1.38 -7.09
C ALA A 13 7.72 2.11 -5.79
N VAL A 14 8.12 3.37 -5.92
CA VAL A 14 8.52 4.24 -4.80
C VAL A 14 7.45 5.31 -4.60
N THR A 15 6.88 5.37 -3.40
CA THR A 15 5.99 6.44 -2.96
C THR A 15 6.73 7.33 -1.97
N LYS A 16 6.87 8.62 -2.31
CA LYS A 16 7.54 9.61 -1.46
C LYS A 16 6.52 10.54 -0.83
N LEU A 17 6.68 10.77 0.46
CA LEU A 17 5.96 11.75 1.24
C LEU A 17 6.97 12.78 1.75
N GLU A 18 6.82 13.99 1.26
CA GLU A 18 7.66 15.13 1.61
C GLU A 18 6.84 16.09 2.47
N GLU A 19 7.36 16.41 3.66
CA GLU A 19 6.80 17.50 4.45
C GLU A 19 7.82 18.61 4.71
N HIS A 20 7.39 19.82 4.43
CA HIS A 20 8.16 21.03 4.65
C HIS A 20 8.00 21.47 6.10
N VAL A 21 9.13 21.70 6.77
CA VAL A 21 9.14 22.19 8.15
C VAL A 21 9.40 23.69 8.11
N ASP A 22 8.31 24.45 8.06
CA ASP A 22 8.34 25.91 8.22
C ASP A 22 8.40 26.27 9.70
N GLY A 23 9.61 26.43 10.22
CA GLY A 23 9.83 26.93 11.57
C GLY A 23 11.14 26.47 12.18
N SER A 24 11.79 27.38 12.91
CA SER A 24 13.01 27.10 13.67
C SER A 24 12.73 26.44 15.03
N SER A 25 11.46 26.21 15.38
CA SER A 25 11.05 25.73 16.70
C SER A 25 10.78 24.23 16.71
N ILE A 26 11.15 23.57 17.82
CA ILE A 26 10.87 22.14 18.06
C ILE A 26 9.36 21.85 17.98
N ARG A 27 8.51 22.81 18.35
CA ARG A 27 7.05 22.66 18.29
C ARG A 27 6.56 22.50 16.85
N ASP A 28 7.13 23.24 15.90
CA ASP A 28 6.75 23.16 14.50
C ASP A 28 7.26 21.87 13.87
N LEU A 29 8.47 21.44 14.23
CA LEU A 29 8.99 20.12 13.86
C LEU A 29 8.07 18.98 14.34
N LEU A 30 7.58 19.04 15.58
CA LEU A 30 6.64 18.04 16.11
C LEU A 30 5.30 18.02 15.36
N LYS A 31 4.80 19.17 14.89
CA LYS A 31 3.59 19.24 14.07
C LYS A 31 3.81 18.59 12.71
N SER A 32 4.91 18.93 12.03
CA SER A 32 5.25 18.35 10.72
C SER A 32 5.47 16.84 10.84
N LEU A 33 6.12 16.35 11.91
CA LEU A 33 6.26 14.92 12.17
C LEU A 33 4.91 14.21 12.38
N LYS A 34 3.97 14.85 13.08
CA LYS A 34 2.62 14.29 13.27
C LYS A 34 1.85 14.22 11.95
N ALA A 35 1.90 15.28 11.14
CA ALA A 35 1.28 15.30 9.81
C ALA A 35 1.88 14.23 8.88
N ALA A 36 3.20 14.12 8.84
CA ALA A 36 3.90 13.10 8.06
C ALA A 36 3.52 11.67 8.49
N LYS A 37 3.37 11.42 9.80
CA LYS A 37 2.91 10.13 10.33
C LYS A 37 1.49 9.80 9.88
N GLU A 38 0.57 10.75 9.96
CA GLU A 38 -0.83 10.54 9.56
C GLU A 38 -0.93 10.27 8.04
N SER A 39 -0.19 11.04 7.24
CA SER A 39 -0.09 10.85 5.78
C SER A 39 0.51 9.49 5.41
N SER A 40 1.62 9.11 6.07
CA SER A 40 2.25 7.80 5.90
C SER A 40 1.29 6.64 6.19
N ASN A 41 0.52 6.74 7.28
CA ASN A 41 -0.43 5.71 7.66
C ASN A 41 -1.58 5.59 6.65
N ALA A 42 -2.05 6.71 6.09
CA ALA A 42 -3.07 6.72 5.04
C ALA A 42 -2.57 6.03 3.77
N VAL A 43 -1.36 6.37 3.31
CA VAL A 43 -0.74 5.76 2.12
C VAL A 43 -0.54 4.26 2.32
N LEU A 44 0.01 3.83 3.46
CA LEU A 44 0.20 2.41 3.75
C LEU A 44 -1.13 1.65 3.84
N THR A 45 -2.15 2.26 4.45
CA THR A 45 -3.50 1.67 4.50
C THR A 45 -4.08 1.50 3.10
N GLN A 46 -3.89 2.47 2.21
CA GLN A 46 -4.35 2.39 0.83
C GLN A 46 -3.59 1.32 0.04
N LEU A 47 -2.26 1.24 0.17
CA LEU A 47 -1.46 0.18 -0.46
C LEU A 47 -1.88 -1.22 0.01
N LEU A 48 -2.24 -1.38 1.28
CA LEU A 48 -2.79 -2.62 1.84
C LEU A 48 -4.19 -2.93 1.31
N GLN A 49 -5.05 -1.92 1.14
CA GLN A 49 -6.37 -2.12 0.53
C GLN A 49 -6.25 -2.50 -0.94
N ASP A 50 -5.35 -1.87 -1.69
CA ASP A 50 -5.06 -2.22 -3.08
C ASP A 50 -4.54 -3.66 -3.21
N GLU A 51 -3.74 -4.13 -2.23
CA GLU A 51 -3.33 -5.53 -2.16
C GLU A 51 -4.51 -6.49 -1.93
N LYS A 52 -5.45 -6.11 -1.05
CA LYS A 52 -6.64 -6.91 -0.76
C LYS A 52 -7.70 -6.85 -1.85
N ASN A 53 -7.70 -5.81 -2.69
CA ASN A 53 -8.62 -5.62 -3.81
C ASN A 53 -8.08 -6.16 -5.14
N VAL A 54 -6.96 -6.90 -5.16
CA VAL A 54 -6.65 -7.77 -6.30
C VAL A 54 -7.82 -8.76 -6.42
N PRO A 55 -8.60 -8.73 -7.52
CA PRO A 55 -9.64 -9.72 -7.72
C PRO A 55 -8.96 -11.08 -7.76
N GLN A 56 -9.36 -12.02 -6.91
CA GLN A 56 -9.14 -13.45 -7.15
C GLN A 56 -9.99 -13.90 -8.36
N LYS A 57 -9.88 -13.21 -9.49
CA LYS A 57 -10.41 -13.71 -10.74
C LYS A 57 -9.37 -14.70 -11.26
N GLU A 58 -9.83 -15.93 -11.43
CA GLU A 58 -9.20 -17.01 -12.19
C GLU A 58 -8.42 -18.06 -11.40
N ILE A 59 -9.10 -18.76 -10.48
CA ILE A 59 -8.92 -20.21 -10.32
C ILE A 59 -10.30 -20.88 -10.29
N VAL A 60 -11.01 -20.82 -11.42
CA VAL A 60 -12.11 -21.75 -11.72
C VAL A 60 -11.92 -22.20 -13.18
N ARG A 61 -10.90 -23.03 -13.41
CA ARG A 61 -11.00 -24.09 -14.41
C ARG A 61 -11.55 -25.27 -13.60
N LYS A 62 -12.86 -25.41 -13.48
CA LYS A 62 -13.69 -26.24 -14.36
C LYS A 62 -12.94 -27.48 -14.86
N ASP A 63 -12.48 -28.30 -13.91
CA ASP A 63 -12.37 -29.74 -14.14
C ASP A 63 -13.78 -30.31 -14.03
N ALA A 64 -14.56 -30.06 -15.08
CA ALA A 64 -15.82 -30.74 -15.35
C ALA A 64 -15.69 -31.35 -16.74
N ASP A 65 -14.76 -32.30 -16.84
CA ASP A 65 -14.79 -33.42 -17.76
C ASP A 65 -14.88 -34.64 -16.81
N GLY A 66 -16.03 -35.27 -16.58
CA GLY A 66 -17.04 -35.58 -17.56
C GLY A 66 -16.59 -36.74 -18.46
N ASP A 67 -15.93 -37.76 -17.90
CA ASP A 67 -15.94 -39.11 -18.48
C ASP A 67 -16.81 -39.99 -17.57
N GLU A 68 -18.08 -40.04 -17.94
CA GLU A 68 -18.87 -41.26 -17.82
C GLU A 68 -18.26 -42.33 -18.76
N ASP A 69 -18.61 -43.59 -18.49
CA ASP A 69 -18.36 -44.79 -19.30
C ASP A 69 -16.99 -45.47 -19.04
N ASP A 70 -16.88 -46.78 -18.86
CA ASP A 70 -17.80 -47.88 -18.55
C ASP A 70 -16.90 -49.12 -18.33
N ASP A 71 -17.49 -50.17 -17.75
CA ASP A 71 -17.19 -51.59 -17.96
C ASP A 71 -16.01 -52.36 -17.27
N ASP A 72 -16.45 -53.50 -16.71
CA ASP A 72 -15.82 -54.76 -16.24
C ASP A 72 -15.11 -54.86 -14.87
#